data_AF-A0A349D7S6-F1
#
_entry.id   AF-A0A349D7S6-F1
#
_cell.length_a   1.000
_cell.length_b   1.000
_cell.length_c   1.000
_cell.angle_alpha   90.00
_cell.angle_beta   90.00
_cell.angle_gamma   90.00
#
_symmetry.space_group_name_H-M   'P 1'
#
loop_
_entity.id
_entity.type
_entity.pdbx_description
1 polymer ?
#
loop_
_entity_poly.entity_id
_entity_poly.type
_entity_poly.pdbx_seq_one_letter_code
_entity_poly.pdbx_strand_id
1 'polypeptide(L)'
;MKEHAVVVGAGLVGSLQALLLAKKGYKVDVYEGRGDIREVDFIGGRSINLALSNRGWKALELAGVGKEIRDISIPMHSRLMHSVDGELTYQAYGQEGEAIYS
;
A
#
# COMPACT_ATOMS: atom_id res chain seq x y z
N MET A 1 19.07 10.87 -22.74
CA MET A 1 19.29 10.25 -21.42
C MET A 1 18.46 11.04 -20.42
N LYS A 2 17.53 10.42 -19.67
CA LYS A 2 16.70 11.20 -18.74
C LYS A 2 17.52 11.67 -17.54
N GLU A 3 17.02 12.72 -16.90
CA GLU A 3 17.64 13.37 -15.75
C GLU A 3 17.77 12.43 -14.55
N HIS A 4 18.61 12.83 -13.59
CA HIS A 4 18.81 12.15 -12.32
C HIS A 4 17.80 12.66 -11.29
N ALA A 5 17.12 11.76 -10.58
CA ALA A 5 16.19 12.10 -9.52
C ALA A 5 16.64 11.52 -8.17
N VAL A 6 16.43 12.28 -7.10
CA VAL A 6 16.68 11.82 -5.73
C VAL A 6 15.34 11.75 -4.99
N VAL A 7 15.09 10.61 -4.35
CA VAL A 7 13.93 10.42 -3.46
C VAL A 7 14.42 10.33 -2.02
N VAL A 8 13.92 11.20 -1.16
CA VAL A 8 14.23 11.21 0.27
C VAL A 8 13.08 10.55 1.04
N GLY A 9 13.37 9.40 1.65
CA GLY A 9 12.44 8.52 2.37
C GLY A 9 12.04 7.29 1.55
N ALA A 10 12.30 6.08 2.08
CA ALA A 10 11.93 4.79 1.48
C ALA A 10 10.66 4.19 2.12
N GLY A 11 9.73 5.06 2.53
CA GLY A 11 8.39 4.66 2.95
C GLY A 11 7.49 4.25 1.78
N LEU A 12 6.21 3.99 2.05
CA LEU A 12 5.25 3.52 1.05
C LEU A 12 5.21 4.40 -0.22
N VAL A 13 5.10 5.71 -0.03
CA VAL A 13 5.00 6.68 -1.14
C VAL A 13 6.34 6.86 -1.86
N GLY A 14 7.45 6.96 -1.10
CA GLY A 14 8.78 7.18 -1.66
C GLY A 14 9.22 6.02 -2.54
N SER A 15 9.06 4.80 -2.06
CA SER A 15 9.38 3.57 -2.80
C SER A 15 8.53 3.44 -4.07
N LEU A 16 7.23 3.73 -3.99
CA LEU A 16 6.34 3.74 -5.14
C LEU A 16 6.77 4.78 -6.19
N GLN A 17 7.06 6.01 -5.75
CA GLN A 17 7.49 7.09 -6.64
C GLN A 17 8.84 6.78 -7.30
N ALA A 18 9.79 6.22 -6.56
CA ALA A 18 11.08 5.81 -7.08
C ALA A 18 10.92 4.78 -8.21
N LEU A 19 10.05 3.79 -8.02
CA LEU A 19 9.75 2.78 -9.04
C LEU A 19 9.10 3.41 -10.29
N LEU A 20 8.13 4.31 -10.11
CA LEU A 20 7.47 4.98 -11.24
C LEU A 20 8.44 5.89 -12.02
N LEU A 21 9.37 6.57 -11.35
CA LEU A 21 10.43 7.35 -11.99
C LEU A 21 11.41 6.45 -12.75
N ALA A 22 11.85 5.35 -12.15
CA ALA A 22 12.73 4.38 -12.78
C ALA A 22 12.09 3.77 -14.04
N LYS A 23 10.79 3.41 -14.00
CA LYS A 23 10.03 2.95 -15.17
C LYS A 23 9.94 3.99 -16.28
N LYS A 24 9.93 5.28 -15.92
CA LYS A 24 10.01 6.36 -16.89
C LYS A 24 11.41 6.52 -17.47
N GLY A 25 12.43 5.83 -16.97
CA GLY A 25 13.81 5.85 -17.49
C GLY A 25 14.74 6.83 -16.79
N TYR A 26 14.36 7.37 -15.63
CA TYR A 26 15.24 8.18 -14.79
C TYR A 26 16.27 7.28 -14.09
N LYS A 27 17.48 7.79 -13.87
CA LYS A 27 18.34 7.26 -12.80
C LYS A 27 17.76 7.78 -11.47
N VAL A 28 17.55 6.89 -10.50
CA VAL A 28 16.93 7.26 -9.23
C VAL A 28 17.79 6.78 -8.07
N ASP A 29 18.22 7.70 -7.23
CA ASP A 29 18.85 7.39 -5.94
C ASP A 29 17.80 7.56 -4.83
N VAL A 30 17.72 6.61 -3.90
CA VAL A 30 16.79 6.65 -2.76
C VAL A 30 17.58 6.65 -1.46
N TYR A 31 17.27 7.60 -0.58
CA TYR A 31 17.91 7.73 0.73
C TYR A 31 16.88 7.56 1.83
N GLU A 32 17.14 6.70 2.81
CA GLU A 32 16.28 6.46 3.97
C GLU A 32 17.11 6.62 5.25
N GLY A 33 16.52 7.24 6.27
CA GLY A 33 17.22 7.50 7.53
C GLY A 33 17.25 6.28 8.46
N ARG A 34 16.35 5.31 8.24
CA ARG A 34 16.29 4.04 8.97
C ARG A 34 17.15 2.97 8.28
N GLY A 35 17.52 1.94 9.03
CA GLY A 35 18.10 0.72 8.46
C GLY A 35 17.14 -0.01 7.53
N ASP A 36 17.67 -0.91 6.70
CA ASP A 36 16.85 -1.72 5.80
C ASP A 36 15.92 -2.64 6.60
N ILE A 37 14.61 -2.42 6.45
CA ILE A 37 13.58 -3.18 7.18
C ILE A 37 13.56 -4.67 6.83
N ARG A 38 14.22 -5.08 5.74
CA ARG A 38 14.30 -6.47 5.29
C ARG A 38 15.39 -7.28 6.00
N GLU A 39 16.32 -6.59 6.66
CA GLU A 39 17.48 -7.18 7.34
C GLU A 39 17.34 -7.17 8.87
N VAL A 40 16.26 -6.57 9.40
CA VAL A 40 16.06 -6.35 10.83
C VAL A 40 14.81 -7.05 11.33
N ASP A 41 14.95 -7.77 12.44
CA ASP A 41 13.82 -8.36 13.16
C ASP A 41 13.09 -7.25 13.93
N PHE A 42 12.05 -6.71 13.29
CA PHE A 42 11.03 -5.87 13.89
C PHE A 42 11.44 -4.44 14.28
N ILE A 43 11.24 -3.50 13.36
CA ILE A 43 11.08 -2.08 13.70
C ILE A 43 9.58 -1.81 13.79
N GLY A 44 9.05 -1.67 15.01
CA GLY A 44 7.65 -1.33 15.24
C GLY A 44 7.19 -0.17 14.35
N GLY A 45 6.29 -0.46 13.41
CA GLY A 45 5.67 0.52 12.53
C GLY A 45 4.50 1.24 13.19
N ARG A 46 4.06 2.36 12.60
CA ARG A 46 2.87 3.11 13.09
C ARG A 46 1.56 2.33 12.95
N SER A 47 1.50 1.36 12.04
CA SER A 47 0.35 0.50 11.79
C SER A 47 0.82 -0.90 11.42
N ILE A 48 0.10 -1.92 11.89
CA ILE A 48 0.37 -3.33 11.55
C ILE A 48 -0.26 -3.68 10.19
N ASN A 49 -1.48 -3.19 9.93
CA ASN A 49 -2.21 -3.37 8.67
C ASN A 49 -2.72 -2.02 8.13
N LEU A 50 -3.01 -1.95 6.83
CA LEU A 50 -3.48 -0.74 6.15
C LEU A 50 -4.61 -1.06 5.16
N ALA A 51 -5.67 -0.26 5.18
CA ALA A 51 -6.76 -0.37 4.23
C ALA A 51 -6.37 0.24 2.87
N LEU A 52 -6.36 -0.58 1.81
CA LEU A 52 -6.03 -0.23 0.44
C LEU A 52 -7.30 -0.12 -0.41
N SER A 53 -7.54 1.08 -0.96
CA SER A 53 -8.68 1.37 -1.84
C SER A 53 -8.27 1.40 -3.32
N ASN A 54 -9.24 1.60 -4.21
CA ASN A 54 -9.04 1.66 -5.66
C ASN A 54 -7.94 2.65 -6.11
N ARG A 55 -7.77 3.78 -5.41
CA ARG A 55 -6.71 4.75 -5.72
C ARG A 55 -5.31 4.17 -5.51
N GLY A 56 -5.13 3.43 -4.41
CA GLY A 56 -3.87 2.74 -4.13
C GLY A 56 -3.61 1.64 -5.14
N TRP A 57 -4.63 0.83 -5.46
CA TRP A 57 -4.53 -0.18 -6.51
C TRP A 57 -4.09 0.41 -7.83
N LYS A 58 -4.72 1.50 -8.29
CA LYS A 58 -4.33 2.13 -9.56
C LYS A 58 -2.83 2.49 -9.60
N ALA A 59 -2.28 2.96 -8.48
CA ALA A 59 -0.87 3.32 -8.40
C ALA A 59 0.05 2.09 -8.38
N LEU A 60 -0.33 1.03 -7.66
CA LEU A 60 0.40 -0.24 -7.62
C LEU A 60 0.39 -0.98 -8.97
N GLU A 61 -0.72 -0.91 -9.71
CA GLU A 61 -0.81 -1.46 -11.07
C GLU A 61 0.12 -0.70 -12.04
N LEU A 62 0.17 0.63 -11.95
CA LEU A 62 1.12 1.43 -12.74
C LEU A 62 2.58 1.07 -12.39
N ALA A 63 2.84 0.81 -11.11
CA ALA A 63 4.11 0.31 -10.62
C ALA A 63 4.38 -1.15 -11.04
N GLY A 64 3.38 -1.91 -11.47
CA GLY A 64 3.53 -3.30 -11.89
C GLY A 64 3.84 -4.25 -10.73
N VAL A 65 3.40 -3.91 -9.52
CA VAL A 65 3.49 -4.75 -8.31
C VAL A 65 2.10 -5.14 -7.79
N GLY A 66 1.05 -4.86 -8.57
CA GLY A 66 -0.34 -5.05 -8.16
C GLY A 66 -0.65 -6.50 -7.82
N LYS A 67 -0.14 -7.46 -8.60
CA LYS A 67 -0.39 -8.89 -8.37
C LYS A 67 0.20 -9.36 -7.04
N GLU A 68 1.45 -9.04 -6.78
CA GLU A 68 2.18 -9.44 -5.59
C GLU A 68 1.52 -8.89 -4.32
N ILE A 69 1.00 -7.66 -4.38
CA ILE A 69 0.26 -7.07 -3.26
C ILE A 69 -1.12 -7.72 -3.10
N ARG A 70 -1.82 -8.08 -4.19
CA ARG A 70 -3.12 -8.81 -4.11
C ARG A 70 -2.96 -10.17 -3.45
N ASP A 71 -1.88 -10.90 -3.76
CA ASP A 71 -1.63 -12.24 -3.24
C ASP A 71 -1.45 -12.26 -1.71
N ILE A 72 -1.10 -11.11 -1.09
CA ILE A 72 -0.96 -10.96 0.37
C ILE A 72 -2.07 -10.11 1.01
N SER A 73 -3.08 -9.69 0.24
CA SER A 73 -4.16 -8.81 0.70
C SER A 73 -5.46 -9.58 0.93
N ILE A 74 -6.25 -9.16 1.91
CA ILE A 74 -7.57 -9.75 2.22
C ILE A 74 -8.68 -8.78 1.79
N PRO A 75 -9.67 -9.21 0.98
CA PRO A 75 -10.80 -8.36 0.63
C PRO A 75 -11.77 -8.21 1.82
N MET A 76 -12.18 -6.97 2.06
CA MET A 76 -13.18 -6.55 3.04
C MET A 76 -14.35 -5.92 2.29
N HIS A 77 -15.47 -6.62 2.24
CA HIS A 77 -16.66 -6.18 1.48
C HIS A 77 -17.57 -5.22 2.25
N SER A 78 -17.52 -5.26 3.58
CA SER A 78 -18.40 -4.48 4.44
C SER A 78 -17.72 -4.14 5.77
N ARG A 79 -18.24 -3.10 6.43
CA ARG A 79 -18.00 -2.88 7.86
C ARG A 79 -18.94 -3.77 8.66
N LEU A 80 -18.40 -4.46 9.66
CA LEU A 80 -19.17 -5.13 10.69
C LEU A 80 -19.28 -4.22 11.90
N MET A 81 -20.49 -3.81 12.24
CA MET A 81 -20.77 -3.01 13.43
C MET A 81 -21.21 -3.93 14.56
N HIS A 82 -20.58 -3.79 15.71
CA HIS A 82 -20.96 -4.46 16.95
C HIS A 82 -21.76 -3.47 17.81
N SER A 83 -23.05 -3.73 18.03
CA SER A 83 -23.85 -2.90 18.92
C SER A 83 -23.54 -3.20 20.39
N VAL A 84 -23.99 -2.32 21.29
CA VAL A 84 -23.85 -2.52 22.75
C VAL A 84 -24.64 -3.75 23.21
N ASP A 85 -25.77 -4.04 22.56
CA ASP A 85 -26.63 -5.18 22.85
C ASP A 85 -26.12 -6.49 22.22
N GLY A 86 -24.99 -6.46 21.51
CA GLY A 86 -24.37 -7.62 20.87
C GLY A 86 -24.88 -7.92 19.45
N GLU A 87 -25.83 -7.14 18.95
CA GLU A 87 -26.32 -7.25 17.57
C GLU A 87 -25.23 -6.89 16.56
N LEU A 88 -25.12 -7.70 15.51
CA LEU A 88 -24.17 -7.52 14.42
C LEU A 88 -24.88 -6.99 13.19
N THR A 89 -24.41 -5.85 12.67
CA THR A 89 -24.93 -5.29 11.40
C THR A 89 -23.82 -5.11 10.38
N TYR A 90 -24.17 -5.30 9.11
CA TYR A 90 -23.23 -5.24 8.00
C TYR A 90 -23.55 -4.02 7.13
N GLN A 91 -22.53 -3.21 6.84
CA GLN A 91 -22.64 -2.06 5.97
C GLN A 91 -21.66 -2.22 4.80
N ALA A 92 -22.18 -2.54 3.62
CA ALA A 92 -21.35 -2.69 2.42
C ALA A 92 -20.54 -1.43 2.15
N TYR A 93 -19.29 -1.59 1.71
CA TYR A 93 -18.45 -0.43 1.33
C TYR A 93 -18.89 0.20 0.00
N GLY A 94 -19.51 -0.60 -0.88
CA GLY A 94 -19.87 -0.21 -2.23
C GLY A 94 -20.90 -1.15 -2.85
N GLN A 95 -20.89 -1.25 -4.17
CA GLN A 95 -21.78 -2.14 -4.91
C GLN A 95 -21.40 -3.61 -4.73
N GLU A 96 -22.24 -4.51 -5.22
CA GLU A 96 -21.99 -5.94 -5.20
C GLU A 96 -20.63 -6.29 -5.84
N GLY A 97 -19.81 -7.06 -5.11
CA GLY A 97 -18.47 -7.45 -5.53
C GLY A 97 -17.36 -6.42 -5.24
N GLU A 98 -17.69 -5.20 -4.82
CA GLU A 98 -16.67 -4.22 -4.41
C GLU A 98 -16.09 -4.53 -3.02
N ALA A 99 -14.80 -4.21 -2.84
CA ALA A 99 -14.10 -4.41 -1.58
C ALA A 99 -13.01 -3.35 -1.37
N ILE A 100 -12.73 -3.06 -0.10
CA ILE A 100 -11.46 -2.48 0.34
C ILE A 100 -10.55 -3.65 0.71
N TYR A 101 -9.24 -3.51 0.56
CA TYR A 101 -8.28 -4.57 0.88
C TYR A 101 -7.50 -4.21 2.12
N SER A 102 -7.00 -5.20 2.87
CA SER A 102 -6.08 -5.00 3.99
C SER A 102 -4.93 -5.98 3.97
#